data_AF-A0A2L2Y7I0-F1
#
_entry.id   AF-A0A2L2Y7I0-F1
#
_cell.length_a   1.000
_cell.length_b   1.000
_cell.length_c   1.000
_cell.angle_alpha   90.00
_cell.angle_beta   90.00
_cell.angle_gamma   90.00
#
_symmetry.space_group_name_H-M   'P 1'
#
loop_
_entity.id
_entity.type
_entity.pdbx_description
1 polymer ?
#
loop_
_entity_poly.entity_id
_entity_poly.type
_entity_poly.pdbx_seq_one_letter_code
_entity_poly.pdbx_strand_id
1 'polypeptide(L)'
;MQLYIFSVFCAVICLAIAQEETQARLLVHKRLLNKYLVEGRDLIADYNIYNVGGSAAVNVQLKDNSFPLQDFELIIGFPSMKLDRLAAGSNLSHTVIYRPKRTGLYNFTAAEVTYYPSEDSKELQVTYSTEPGEAVIILGKDFDRKFSPHMTDWAAFAVMTLPSLGIPFLLWYRSKSKYESIAKQKKH
;
A
#
# COMPACT_ATOMS: atom_id res chain seq x y z
N MET A 1 -6.81 -48.30 31.41
CA MET A 1 -7.12 -48.12 29.97
C MET A 1 -7.15 -46.65 29.54
N GLN A 2 -7.84 -45.74 30.24
CA GLN A 2 -7.92 -44.32 29.81
C GLN A 2 -6.56 -43.58 29.73
N LEU A 3 -5.61 -43.85 30.65
CA LEU A 3 -4.28 -43.22 30.61
C LEU A 3 -3.43 -43.65 29.40
N TYR A 4 -3.55 -44.91 28.97
CA TYR A 4 -2.87 -45.43 27.78
C TYR A 4 -3.44 -44.82 26.50
N ILE A 5 -4.76 -44.62 26.43
CA ILE A 5 -5.41 -43.97 25.28
C ILE A 5 -4.94 -42.51 25.18
N PHE A 6 -4.83 -41.79 26.30
CA PHE A 6 -4.33 -40.42 26.31
C PHE A 6 -2.85 -40.33 25.90
N SER A 7 -2.01 -41.27 26.36
CA SER A 7 -0.61 -41.37 25.94
C SER A 7 -0.44 -41.64 24.44
N VAL A 8 -1.25 -42.54 23.88
CA VAL A 8 -1.21 -42.85 22.44
C VAL A 8 -1.70 -41.66 21.63
N PHE A 9 -2.76 -40.99 22.06
CA PHE A 9 -3.26 -39.79 21.40
C PHE A 9 -2.23 -38.65 21.41
N CYS A 10 -1.55 -38.44 22.53
CA CYS A 10 -0.48 -37.44 22.66
C CYS A 10 0.73 -37.78 21.77
N ALA A 11 1.10 -39.07 21.68
CA ALA A 11 2.18 -39.53 20.80
C ALA A 11 1.83 -39.36 19.32
N VAL A 12 0.59 -39.64 18.90
CA VAL A 12 0.12 -39.42 17.52
C VAL A 12 0.11 -37.93 17.17
N ILE A 13 -0.30 -37.06 18.11
CA ILE A 13 -0.22 -35.61 17.92
C ILE A 13 1.24 -35.14 17.78
N CYS A 14 2.15 -35.65 18.60
CA CYS A 14 3.58 -35.30 18.49
C CYS A 14 4.18 -35.75 17.14
N LEU A 15 3.81 -36.94 16.65
CA LEU A 15 4.22 -37.43 15.33
C LEU A 15 3.65 -36.59 14.17
N ALA A 16 2.41 -36.10 14.30
CA ALA A 16 1.81 -35.22 13.30
C ALA A 16 2.50 -33.85 13.24
N ILE A 17 2.99 -33.34 14.38
CA ILE A 17 3.75 -32.08 14.44
C ILE A 17 5.18 -32.26 13.93
N ALA A 18 5.74 -33.47 14.06
CA ALA A 18 7.11 -33.80 13.65
C ALA A 18 7.27 -34.16 12.17
N GLN A 19 6.22 -34.09 11.34
CA GLN A 19 6.40 -34.11 9.89
C GLN A 19 7.05 -32.79 9.45
N GLU A 20 8.37 -32.69 9.61
CA GLU A 20 9.16 -31.67 8.94
C GLU A 20 8.96 -31.81 7.44
N GLU A 21 8.43 -30.75 6.81
CA GLU A 21 8.49 -30.65 5.36
C GLU A 21 9.96 -30.58 4.95
N THR A 22 10.49 -31.66 4.41
CA THR A 22 11.91 -31.77 4.04
C THR A 22 12.32 -30.86 2.88
N GLN A 23 11.37 -30.17 2.27
CA GLN A 23 11.55 -29.30 1.11
C GLN A 23 11.08 -27.87 1.41
N ALA A 24 11.70 -26.90 0.74
CA ALA A 24 11.29 -25.52 0.84
C ALA A 24 9.94 -25.32 0.13
N ARG A 25 9.07 -24.52 0.74
CA ARG A 25 7.80 -24.11 0.16
C ARG A 25 7.67 -22.61 0.27
N LEU A 26 7.55 -21.94 -0.89
CA LEU A 26 7.46 -20.49 -0.94
C LEU A 26 6.02 -20.02 -1.12
N LEU A 27 5.57 -19.18 -0.18
CA LEU A 27 4.34 -18.40 -0.31
C LEU A 27 4.71 -16.98 -0.71
N VAL A 28 4.06 -16.46 -1.75
CA VAL A 28 4.36 -15.14 -2.30
C VAL A 28 3.13 -14.25 -2.22
N HIS A 29 3.30 -13.07 -1.63
CA HIS A 29 2.27 -12.07 -1.50
C HIS A 29 2.69 -10.79 -2.22
N LYS A 30 1.93 -10.41 -3.24
CA LYS A 30 2.06 -9.14 -3.97
C LYS A 30 0.93 -8.22 -3.56
N ARG A 31 1.26 -6.98 -3.22
CA ARG A 31 0.30 -5.93 -2.88
C ARG A 31 0.69 -4.59 -3.49
N LEU A 32 -0.31 -3.81 -3.87
CA LEU A 32 -0.14 -2.39 -4.18
C LEU A 32 -0.45 -1.60 -2.91
N LEU A 33 0.51 -0.81 -2.41
CA LEU A 33 0.33 -0.11 -1.14
C LEU A 33 -0.53 1.16 -1.26
N ASN A 34 -0.73 1.64 -2.48
CA ASN A 34 -1.47 2.87 -2.75
C ASN A 34 -2.98 2.66 -2.63
N LYS A 35 -3.65 3.57 -1.92
CA LYS A 35 -5.12 3.62 -1.89
C LYS A 35 -5.73 4.09 -3.21
N TYR A 36 -5.04 5.02 -3.89
CA TYR A 36 -5.44 5.56 -5.19
C TYR A 36 -4.26 5.47 -6.14
N LEU A 37 -4.50 4.95 -7.34
CA LEU A 37 -3.53 4.96 -8.42
C LEU A 37 -3.78 6.21 -9.24
N VAL A 38 -2.75 7.02 -9.43
CA VAL A 38 -2.88 8.33 -10.09
C VAL A 38 -1.75 8.47 -11.09
N GLU A 39 -2.10 8.87 -12.31
CA GLU A 39 -1.13 9.20 -13.35
C GLU A 39 -0.09 10.20 -12.84
N GLY A 40 1.19 9.93 -13.11
CA GLY A 40 2.30 10.79 -12.72
C GLY A 40 2.65 10.76 -11.23
N ARG A 41 1.96 9.97 -10.41
CA ARG A 41 2.29 9.76 -8.98
C ARG A 41 2.86 8.37 -8.74
N ASP A 42 3.64 8.23 -7.67
CA ASP A 42 4.35 6.99 -7.38
C ASP A 42 3.38 5.86 -6.98
N LEU A 43 3.52 4.72 -7.64
CA LEU A 43 2.85 3.45 -7.39
C LEU A 43 3.86 2.49 -6.77
N ILE A 44 3.54 1.96 -5.59
CA ILE A 44 4.42 1.13 -4.79
C ILE A 44 3.90 -0.31 -4.87
N ALA A 45 4.66 -1.16 -5.55
CA ALA A 45 4.46 -2.59 -5.61
C ALA A 45 5.35 -3.28 -4.57
N ASP A 46 4.74 -4.00 -3.64
CA ASP A 46 5.43 -4.69 -2.56
C ASP A 46 5.24 -6.19 -2.69
N TYR A 47 6.36 -6.92 -2.63
CA TYR A 47 6.45 -8.36 -2.78
C TYR A 47 7.03 -8.95 -1.51
N ASN A 48 6.31 -9.88 -0.90
CA ASN A 48 6.78 -10.61 0.27
C ASN A 48 6.84 -12.09 -0.06
N ILE A 49 8.00 -12.70 0.11
CA ILE A 49 8.24 -14.12 -0.10
C ILE A 49 8.51 -14.74 1.26
N TYR A 50 7.73 -15.74 1.64
CA TYR A 50 7.85 -16.47 2.89
C TYR A 50 8.24 -17.91 2.60
N ASN A 51 9.31 -18.39 3.23
CA ASN A 51 9.63 -19.81 3.19
C ASN A 51 8.98 -20.52 4.39
N VAL A 52 7.90 -21.25 4.12
CA VAL A 52 7.14 -22.02 5.12
C VAL A 52 7.53 -23.50 5.16
N GLY A 53 8.44 -23.93 4.29
CA GLY A 53 8.98 -25.29 4.29
C GLY A 53 10.10 -25.47 5.31
N GLY A 54 10.52 -26.72 5.51
CA GLY A 54 11.57 -27.09 6.48
C GLY A 54 13.00 -27.06 5.94
N SER A 55 13.22 -26.70 4.67
CA SER A 55 14.56 -26.52 4.10
C SER A 55 14.74 -25.14 3.44
N ALA A 56 15.97 -24.78 3.10
CA ALA A 56 16.27 -23.51 2.45
C ALA A 56 15.95 -23.57 0.95
N ALA A 57 15.23 -22.57 0.45
CA ALA A 57 15.04 -22.38 -1.00
C ALA A 57 16.31 -21.79 -1.61
N VAL A 58 16.72 -22.30 -2.77
CA VAL A 58 17.97 -21.91 -3.45
C VAL A 58 17.64 -21.24 -4.78
N ASN A 59 18.43 -20.23 -5.15
CA ASN A 59 18.32 -19.49 -6.41
C ASN A 59 16.88 -18.99 -6.66
N VAL A 60 16.34 -18.29 -5.67
CA VAL A 60 15.00 -17.69 -5.74
C VAL A 60 15.04 -16.51 -6.71
N GLN A 61 14.22 -16.57 -7.76
CA GLN A 61 14.10 -15.53 -8.77
C GLN A 61 12.69 -15.01 -8.81
N LEU A 62 12.52 -13.71 -8.54
CA LEU A 62 11.26 -12.99 -8.70
C LEU A 62 11.26 -12.30 -10.07
N LYS A 63 10.18 -12.48 -10.83
CA LYS A 63 9.95 -11.77 -12.09
C LYS A 63 8.50 -11.29 -12.15
N ASP A 64 8.32 -10.00 -12.35
CA ASP A 64 7.00 -9.41 -12.55
C ASP A 64 6.88 -8.74 -13.93
N ASN A 65 5.94 -9.23 -14.74
CA ASN A 65 5.66 -8.68 -16.07
C ASN A 65 4.43 -7.75 -16.09
N SER A 66 3.80 -7.47 -14.93
CA SER A 66 2.61 -6.61 -14.88
C SER A 66 2.90 -5.13 -15.19
N PHE A 67 4.16 -4.70 -15.26
CA PHE A 67 4.55 -3.28 -15.38
C PHE A 67 5.41 -3.02 -16.63
N PRO A 68 4.82 -2.96 -17.84
CA PRO A 68 5.54 -2.66 -19.06
C PRO A 68 6.02 -1.20 -19.08
N LEU A 69 7.24 -0.97 -19.59
CA LEU A 69 7.88 0.36 -19.64
C LEU A 69 7.13 1.41 -20.50
N GLN A 70 6.20 0.94 -21.34
CA GLN A 70 5.35 1.78 -22.19
C GLN A 70 4.31 2.53 -21.35
N ASP A 71 3.72 1.85 -20.36
CA ASP A 71 2.65 2.39 -19.53
C ASP A 71 3.16 2.82 -18.13
N PHE A 72 4.30 2.28 -17.70
CA PHE A 72 4.92 2.61 -16.41
C PHE A 72 6.37 3.05 -16.59
N GLU A 73 6.78 4.02 -15.78
CA GLU A 73 8.19 4.38 -15.58
C GLU A 73 8.70 3.66 -14.33
N LEU A 74 9.88 3.04 -14.41
CA LEU A 74 10.56 2.50 -13.24
C LEU A 74 11.30 3.64 -12.54
N ILE A 75 10.96 3.92 -11.28
CA ILE A 75 11.58 4.99 -10.48
C ILE A 75 12.65 4.40 -9.58
N ILE A 76 12.31 3.39 -8.76
CA ILE A 76 13.21 2.75 -7.79
C ILE A 76 12.97 1.24 -7.78
N GLY A 77 14.07 0.49 -7.60
CA GLY A 77 14.05 -0.96 -7.42
C GLY A 77 14.24 -1.73 -8.72
N PHE A 78 14.06 -3.05 -8.62
CA PHE A 78 14.30 -3.96 -9.74
C PHE A 78 13.06 -4.81 -10.00
N PRO A 79 12.47 -4.78 -11.21
CA PRO A 79 11.32 -5.62 -11.58
C PRO A 79 11.63 -7.13 -11.56
N SER A 80 12.90 -7.47 -11.72
CA SER A 80 13.43 -8.81 -11.52
C SER A 80 14.49 -8.82 -10.44
N MET A 81 14.43 -9.80 -9.55
CA MET A 81 15.37 -9.94 -8.44
C MET A 81 15.80 -11.40 -8.34
N LYS A 82 17.08 -11.62 -8.03
CA LYS A 82 17.64 -12.93 -7.75
C LYS A 82 18.21 -12.95 -6.34
N LEU A 83 17.90 -13.99 -5.58
CA LEU A 83 18.44 -14.27 -4.26
C LEU A 83 19.02 -15.69 -4.27
N ASP A 84 20.27 -15.83 -3.82
CA ASP A 84 20.94 -17.13 -3.87
C ASP A 84 20.34 -18.15 -2.88
N ARG A 85 19.89 -17.70 -1.70
CA ARG A 85 19.33 -18.58 -0.68
C ARG A 85 18.34 -17.87 0.24
N LEU A 86 17.24 -18.53 0.55
CA LEU A 86 16.25 -18.13 1.56
C LEU A 86 16.06 -19.24 2.58
N ALA A 87 16.44 -19.00 3.84
CA ALA A 87 16.40 -20.01 4.91
C ALA A 87 14.96 -20.46 5.25
N ALA A 88 14.82 -21.65 5.84
CA ALA A 88 13.54 -22.14 6.36
C ALA A 88 13.00 -21.19 7.43
N GLY A 89 11.69 -20.90 7.38
CA GLY A 89 11.04 -19.96 8.31
C GLY A 89 11.41 -18.48 8.14
N SER A 90 12.22 -18.13 7.13
CA SER A 90 12.61 -16.75 6.86
C SER A 90 11.76 -16.09 5.77
N ASN A 91 11.77 -14.76 5.73
CA ASN A 91 11.04 -13.97 4.77
C ASN A 91 11.92 -12.93 4.08
N LEU A 92 11.52 -12.57 2.87
CA LEU A 92 12.13 -11.52 2.05
C LEU A 92 11.05 -10.54 1.61
N SER A 93 11.29 -9.26 1.85
CA SER A 93 10.45 -8.16 1.36
C SER A 93 11.21 -7.38 0.30
N HIS A 94 10.59 -7.21 -0.86
CA HIS A 94 11.13 -6.45 -1.99
C HIS A 94 10.09 -5.45 -2.44
N THR A 95 10.50 -4.20 -2.63
CA THR A 95 9.59 -3.11 -3.02
C THR A 95 10.11 -2.43 -4.27
N VAL A 96 9.22 -2.22 -5.24
CA VAL A 96 9.53 -1.55 -6.49
C VAL A 96 8.56 -0.39 -6.67
N ILE A 97 9.10 0.78 -7.03
CA ILE A 97 8.33 2.00 -7.23
C ILE A 97 8.26 2.29 -8.72
N TYR A 98 7.04 2.38 -9.21
CA TYR A 98 6.72 2.73 -10.58
C TYR A 98 5.97 4.07 -10.62
N ARG A 99 5.89 4.67 -11.80
CA ARG A 99 5.03 5.82 -12.06
C ARG A 99 4.19 5.54 -13.31
N PRO A 100 2.85 5.48 -13.21
CA PRO A 100 2.00 5.26 -14.37
C PRO A 100 1.98 6.51 -15.26
N LYS A 101 2.11 6.28 -16.56
CA LYS A 101 2.13 7.31 -17.62
C LYS A 101 0.77 7.49 -18.30
N ARG A 102 -0.15 6.55 -18.09
CA ARG A 102 -1.47 6.55 -18.72
C ARG A 102 -2.55 6.28 -17.70
N THR A 103 -3.70 6.89 -17.92
CA THR A 103 -4.92 6.67 -17.15
C THR A 103 -5.75 5.56 -17.76
N GLY A 104 -6.55 4.89 -16.94
CA GLY A 104 -7.51 3.89 -17.39
C GLY A 104 -7.61 2.71 -16.43
N LEU A 105 -8.39 1.72 -16.84
CA LEU A 105 -8.43 0.42 -16.17
C LEU A 105 -7.14 -0.33 -16.51
N TYR A 106 -6.50 -0.86 -15.48
CA TYR A 106 -5.27 -1.64 -15.62
C TYR A 106 -5.37 -2.92 -14.80
N ASN A 107 -4.96 -4.05 -15.39
CA ASN A 107 -4.98 -5.34 -14.71
C ASN A 107 -3.59 -5.68 -14.15
N PHE A 108 -3.49 -5.75 -12.83
CA PHE A 108 -2.26 -6.13 -12.13
C PHE A 108 -2.26 -7.64 -11.86
N THR A 109 -1.57 -8.38 -12.72
CA THR A 109 -1.45 -9.85 -12.64
C THR A 109 -0.52 -10.31 -11.51
N ALA A 110 -0.49 -11.62 -11.24
CA ALA A 110 0.47 -12.21 -10.32
C ALA A 110 1.93 -12.10 -10.85
N ALA A 111 2.88 -11.98 -9.93
CA ALA A 111 4.30 -12.14 -10.21
C ALA A 111 4.70 -13.63 -10.12
N GLU A 112 5.70 -14.01 -10.90
CA GLU A 112 6.24 -15.36 -10.94
C GLU A 112 7.50 -15.44 -10.07
N VAL A 113 7.59 -16.46 -9.23
CA VAL A 113 8.78 -16.77 -8.45
C VAL A 113 9.24 -18.20 -8.75
N THR A 114 10.49 -18.35 -9.13
CA THR A 114 11.10 -19.66 -9.39
C THR A 114 12.21 -19.95 -8.38
N TYR A 115 12.36 -21.21 -7.98
CA TYR A 115 13.35 -21.61 -6.97
C TYR A 115 13.63 -23.11 -7.01
N TYR A 116 14.72 -23.54 -6.37
CA TYR A 116 14.98 -24.95 -6.08
C TYR A 116 14.62 -25.27 -4.62
N PRO A 117 13.89 -26.37 -4.36
CA PRO A 117 13.35 -26.69 -3.03
C PRO A 117 14.39 -27.27 -2.06
N SER A 118 15.60 -27.59 -2.52
CA SER A 118 16.75 -28.00 -1.70
C SER A 118 18.06 -27.80 -2.49
N GLU A 119 19.21 -27.85 -1.82
CA GLU A 119 20.52 -27.68 -2.48
C GLU A 119 20.83 -28.78 -3.52
N ASP A 120 20.35 -29.99 -3.28
CA ASP A 120 20.56 -31.14 -4.18
C ASP A 120 19.47 -31.29 -5.25
N SER A 121 18.37 -30.53 -5.16
CA SER A 121 17.27 -30.64 -6.10
C SER A 121 17.62 -29.99 -7.45
N LYS A 122 17.38 -30.73 -8.53
CA LYS A 122 17.46 -30.23 -9.91
C LYS A 122 16.12 -29.81 -10.48
N GLU A 123 15.04 -30.01 -9.73
CA GLU A 123 13.68 -29.69 -10.17
C GLU A 123 13.37 -28.22 -9.82
N LEU A 124 13.11 -27.42 -10.86
CA LEU A 124 12.72 -26.02 -10.69
C LEU A 124 11.26 -25.94 -10.29
N GLN A 125 10.99 -25.34 -9.14
CA GLN A 125 9.64 -25.06 -8.67
C GLN A 125 9.22 -23.65 -9.11
N VAL A 126 7.97 -23.52 -9.52
CA VAL A 126 7.35 -22.24 -9.91
C VAL A 126 6.19 -21.97 -8.97
N THR A 127 6.18 -20.79 -8.37
CA THR A 127 5.08 -20.32 -7.54
C THR A 127 4.65 -18.93 -8.01
N TYR A 128 3.39 -18.59 -7.77
CA TYR A 128 2.81 -17.32 -8.16
C TYR A 128 2.43 -16.51 -6.94
N SER A 129 2.54 -15.19 -7.05
CA SER A 129 2.04 -14.30 -6.03
C SER A 129 0.52 -14.21 -6.05
N THR A 130 -0.05 -13.62 -5.01
CA THR A 130 -1.41 -13.07 -5.07
C THR A 130 -1.56 -12.09 -6.24
N GLU A 131 -2.75 -12.02 -6.82
CA GLU A 131 -3.11 -11.10 -7.89
C GLU A 131 -3.90 -9.93 -7.30
N PRO A 132 -3.38 -8.68 -7.35
CA PRO A 132 -4.15 -7.50 -6.93
C PRO A 132 -5.41 -7.26 -7.77
N GLY A 133 -5.40 -7.70 -9.04
CA GLY A 133 -6.53 -7.61 -9.96
C GLY A 133 -6.62 -6.28 -10.69
N GLU A 134 -7.82 -5.95 -11.17
CA GLU A 134 -8.08 -4.74 -11.94
C GLU A 134 -8.22 -3.51 -11.04
N ALA A 135 -7.51 -2.43 -11.38
CA ALA A 135 -7.66 -1.15 -10.70
C ALA A 135 -7.62 0.01 -11.70
N VAL A 136 -8.30 1.10 -11.33
CA VAL A 136 -8.39 2.32 -12.14
C VAL A 136 -7.25 3.26 -11.78
N ILE A 137 -6.47 3.64 -12.78
CA ILE A 137 -5.50 4.73 -12.71
C ILE A 137 -6.24 6.03 -13.06
N ILE A 138 -6.37 6.90 -12.06
CA ILE A 138 -7.09 8.17 -12.13
C ILE A 138 -6.19 9.23 -12.78
N LEU A 139 -6.79 10.09 -13.60
CA LEU A 139 -6.12 11.29 -14.13
C LEU A 139 -5.68 12.21 -12.99
N GLY A 140 -4.42 12.68 -13.02
CA GLY A 140 -3.87 13.56 -11.98
C GLY A 140 -4.76 14.77 -11.67
N LYS A 141 -5.26 15.44 -12.72
CA LYS A 141 -6.18 16.58 -12.60
C LYS A 141 -7.49 16.24 -11.89
N ASP A 142 -8.06 15.07 -12.17
CA ASP A 142 -9.32 14.64 -11.56
C ASP A 142 -9.14 14.24 -10.10
N PHE A 143 -7.99 13.64 -9.79
CA PHE A 143 -7.59 13.38 -8.42
C PHE A 143 -7.47 14.69 -7.63
N ASP A 144 -6.72 15.67 -8.15
CA ASP A 144 -6.53 16.96 -7.49
C ASP A 144 -7.86 17.69 -7.30
N ARG A 145 -8.76 17.68 -8.28
CA ARG A 145 -10.10 18.28 -8.14
C ARG A 145 -10.93 17.67 -7.01
N LYS A 146 -10.79 16.36 -6.75
CA LYS A 146 -11.58 15.64 -5.74
C LYS A 146 -10.96 15.71 -4.34
N PHE A 147 -9.63 15.72 -4.26
CA PHE A 147 -8.90 15.54 -2.99
C PHE A 147 -8.09 16.77 -2.57
N SER A 148 -8.11 17.86 -3.34
CA SER A 148 -7.39 19.07 -2.96
C SER A 148 -8.12 19.84 -1.83
N PRO A 149 -7.39 20.30 -0.79
CA PRO A 149 -7.96 20.83 0.44
C PRO A 149 -8.46 22.28 0.33
N HIS A 150 -8.85 22.76 -0.86
CA HIS A 150 -9.18 24.17 -1.13
C HIS A 150 -10.13 24.78 -0.08
N MET A 151 -11.12 24.03 0.42
CA MET A 151 -12.05 24.53 1.43
C MET A 151 -11.37 24.86 2.77
N THR A 152 -10.37 24.08 3.17
CA THR A 152 -9.61 24.36 4.40
C THR A 152 -8.72 25.59 4.22
N ASP A 153 -8.14 25.78 3.03
CA ASP A 153 -7.33 26.97 2.72
C ASP A 153 -8.20 28.24 2.71
N TRP A 154 -9.38 28.19 2.08
CA TRP A 154 -10.36 29.28 2.12
C TRP A 154 -10.85 29.59 3.54
N ALA A 155 -11.08 28.57 4.37
CA ALA A 155 -11.45 28.76 5.76
C ALA A 155 -10.33 29.42 6.57
N ALA A 156 -9.09 28.97 6.42
CA ALA A 156 -7.93 29.59 7.07
C ALA A 156 -7.77 31.05 6.65
N PHE A 157 -7.92 31.35 5.34
CA PHE A 157 -7.89 32.71 4.83
C PHE A 157 -9.01 33.59 5.43
N ALA A 158 -10.24 33.07 5.53
CA ALA A 158 -11.33 33.77 6.16
C ALA A 158 -11.03 34.08 7.64
N VAL A 159 -10.53 33.10 8.39
CA VAL A 159 -10.16 33.28 9.80
C VAL A 159 -9.05 34.33 9.97
N MET A 160 -8.05 34.33 9.10
CA MET A 160 -6.93 35.29 9.17
C MET A 160 -7.34 36.72 8.78
N THR A 161 -8.27 36.89 7.84
CA THR A 161 -8.71 38.21 7.37
C THR A 161 -9.85 38.82 8.19
N LEU A 162 -10.59 37.98 8.94
CA LEU A 162 -11.71 38.40 9.77
C LEU A 162 -11.36 39.43 10.84
N PRO A 163 -10.22 39.39 11.57
CA PRO A 163 -9.88 40.44 12.53
C PRO A 163 -9.65 41.81 11.87
N SER A 164 -8.93 41.81 10.75
CA SER A 164 -8.57 43.04 10.02
C SER A 164 -9.78 43.73 9.38
N LEU A 165 -10.80 42.97 8.96
CA LEU A 165 -12.05 43.51 8.42
C LEU A 165 -13.11 43.73 9.52
N GLY A 166 -13.20 42.81 10.48
CA GLY A 166 -14.23 42.76 11.50
C GLY A 166 -14.06 43.82 12.58
N ILE A 167 -12.83 44.07 13.07
CA ILE A 167 -12.61 45.08 14.12
C ILE A 167 -12.98 46.49 13.62
N PRO A 168 -12.49 46.97 12.45
CA PRO A 168 -12.87 48.28 11.93
C PRO A 168 -14.38 48.38 11.65
N PHE A 169 -14.99 47.33 11.10
CA PHE A 169 -16.43 47.30 10.83
C PHE A 169 -17.26 47.41 12.11
N LEU A 170 -16.91 46.67 13.17
CA LEU A 170 -17.61 46.72 14.45
C LEU A 170 -17.48 48.11 15.10
N LEU A 171 -16.30 48.71 15.07
CA LEU A 171 -16.09 50.06 15.58
C LEU A 171 -16.93 51.09 14.82
N TRP A 172 -16.94 51.01 13.49
CA TRP A 172 -17.77 51.88 12.65
C TRP A 172 -19.27 51.68 12.90
N TYR A 173 -19.73 50.44 12.98
CA TYR A 173 -21.15 50.12 13.19
C TYR A 173 -21.65 50.66 14.53
N ARG A 174 -20.87 50.44 15.61
CA ARG A 174 -21.17 50.99 16.94
C ARG A 174 -21.21 52.52 16.93
N SER A 175 -20.27 53.16 16.24
CA SER A 175 -20.23 54.62 16.08
C SER A 175 -21.47 55.14 15.37
N LYS A 176 -21.78 54.60 14.18
CA LYS A 176 -22.93 55.00 13.37
C LYS A 176 -24.25 54.84 14.13
N SER A 177 -24.47 53.68 14.74
CA SER A 177 -25.69 53.39 15.50
C SER A 177 -25.90 54.39 16.66
N LYS A 178 -24.83 54.78 17.35
CA LYS A 178 -24.87 55.78 18.42
C LYS A 178 -25.23 57.18 17.89
N TYR A 179 -24.66 57.61 16.77
CA TYR A 179 -24.99 58.93 16.21
C TYR A 179 -26.41 58.98 15.64
N GLU A 180 -26.89 57.90 15.04
CA GLU A 180 -28.26 57.82 14.55
C GLU A 180 -29.30 57.85 15.69
N SER A 181 -29.03 57.19 16.82
CA SER A 181 -29.94 57.24 17.98
C SER A 181 -30.00 58.63 18.61
N ILE A 182 -28.86 59.32 18.75
CA ILE A 182 -28.80 60.71 19.23
C ILE A 182 -29.53 61.65 18.26
N ALA A 183 -29.32 61.49 16.95
CA ALA A 183 -30.00 62.30 15.94
C ALA A 183 -31.52 62.11 15.95
N LYS A 184 -32.01 60.90 16.25
CA LYS A 184 -33.44 60.62 16.44
C LYS A 184 -34.00 61.24 17.72
N GLN A 185 -33.26 61.22 18.83
CA GLN A 185 -33.69 61.84 20.10
C GLN A 185 -33.81 63.37 20.01
N LYS A 186 -32.95 64.04 19.22
CA LYS A 186 -33.03 65.50 19.00
C LYS A 186 -34.18 65.96 18.09
N LYS A 187 -34.86 65.04 17.41
CA LYS A 187 -35.98 65.35 16.50
C LYS A 187 -37.36 65.27 17.17
N HIS A 188 -37.40 64.92 18.46
CA HIS A 188 -38.56 65.03 19.35
C HIS A 188 -38.34 66.15 20.36
#